data_AF-A0A9W5ZP33-F1
#
_entry.id   AF-A0A9W5ZP33-F1
#
_cell.length_a   1.000
_cell.length_b   1.000
_cell.length_c   1.000
_cell.angle_alpha   90.00
_cell.angle_beta   90.00
_cell.angle_gamma   90.00
#
_symmetry.space_group_name_H-M   'P 1'
#
loop_
_entity.id
_entity.type
_entity.pdbx_description
1 polymer ?
#
loop_
_entity_poly.entity_id
_entity_poly.type
_entity_poly.pdbx_seq_one_letter_code
_entity_poly.pdbx_strand_id
1 'polypeptide(L)'
;MHRPLTDSTFYRINADILIPGRGAPIARGAVVWKSKTILYSGPQHEVPVEYQDAVTTHVPVAMPGMWDCHIHFLGATAATMDSIVNTPQALAGARSVPDLYATIIAGFTSVREVGGYGCELAKVIDEGRIPGPTIYGAHSAISMTAGHGDVHGVNPEGLRDLCTHGLPLTIADGVPECLQAVRKQLRHGARIIKVCASGGVVSAIDDPQHQEFSFEELKAIVDEAARARRVVAAHCHGKAGIMNALRAGCRTIEHGSYLDEEAIDLMLEKGAMLVATRSVIESGLAMRDLFTPGSYQKLLEVADTHKRAYELAVRRGVPIALGTDQFISSDNPALGYGRNGKELVYAVAAGMTPLAAIEAATANGPLTLGDQAPKSGQLREGFDADIIALTANPLENIIVVSDPKNVTHVWRYGKLVKSN
;
A
#
# COMPACT_ATOMS: atom_id res chain seq x y z
N MET A 1 17.30 9.62 -21.17
CA MET A 1 18.49 8.74 -21.17
C MET A 1 19.05 8.67 -19.75
N HIS A 2 19.16 7.47 -19.18
CA HIS A 2 19.64 7.26 -17.82
C HIS A 2 21.17 7.34 -17.77
N ARG A 3 21.70 8.36 -17.08
CA ARG A 3 23.07 8.29 -16.57
C ARG A 3 23.11 7.23 -15.47
N PRO A 4 24.10 6.31 -15.46
CA PRO A 4 24.37 5.47 -14.31
C PRO A 4 24.60 6.35 -13.07
N LEU A 5 24.19 5.90 -11.89
CA LEU A 5 24.57 6.51 -10.60
C LEU A 5 26.07 6.24 -10.35
N THR A 6 26.93 6.85 -11.14
CA THR A 6 28.34 7.07 -10.82
C THR A 6 28.45 8.53 -10.44
N ASP A 7 28.01 8.92 -9.25
CA ASP A 7 28.06 10.33 -8.87
C ASP A 7 28.65 10.51 -7.47
N SER A 8 29.91 10.96 -7.46
CA SER A 8 30.58 11.50 -6.28
C SER A 8 29.86 12.72 -5.71
N THR A 9 28.90 13.28 -6.45
CA THR A 9 28.11 14.47 -6.16
C THR A 9 27.18 14.30 -4.96
N PHE A 10 27.20 15.29 -4.09
CA PHE A 10 26.21 15.46 -3.02
C PHE A 10 25.05 16.31 -3.53
N TYR A 11 23.83 15.92 -3.19
CA TYR A 11 22.62 16.67 -3.47
C TYR A 11 22.00 17.14 -2.16
N ARG A 12 21.35 18.30 -2.20
CA ARG A 12 20.76 18.94 -1.04
C ARG A 12 19.41 19.56 -1.39
N ILE A 13 18.45 19.42 -0.49
CA ILE A 13 17.23 20.23 -0.49
C ILE A 13 17.28 21.15 0.73
N ASN A 14 17.01 22.44 0.52
CA ASN A 14 16.65 23.37 1.59
C ASN A 14 15.13 23.57 1.53
N ALA A 15 14.45 23.34 2.64
CA ALA A 15 13.00 23.49 2.72
C ALA A 15 12.61 24.52 3.78
N ASP A 16 11.61 25.35 3.49
CA ASP A 16 11.06 26.26 4.50
C ASP A 16 10.48 25.45 5.67
N ILE A 17 9.85 24.31 5.38
CA ILE A 17 9.46 23.28 6.35
C ILE A 17 9.92 21.90 5.87
N LEU A 18 10.67 21.20 6.70
CA LEU A 18 11.07 19.81 6.50
C LEU A 18 10.28 18.91 7.46
N ILE A 19 9.44 18.03 6.92
CA ILE A 19 8.68 17.06 7.72
C ILE A 19 9.45 15.74 7.67
N PRO A 20 9.99 15.22 8.79
CA PRO A 20 10.87 14.04 8.74
C PRO A 20 10.15 12.70 8.52
N GLY A 21 8.81 12.69 8.50
CA GLY A 21 7.98 11.48 8.48
C GLY A 21 7.57 11.03 9.88
N ARG A 22 8.52 10.98 10.82
CA ARG A 22 8.28 10.76 12.26
C ARG A 22 9.01 11.81 13.09
N GLY A 23 8.32 12.39 14.06
CA GLY A 23 8.83 13.46 14.91
C GLY A 23 8.44 14.86 14.45
N ALA A 24 8.97 15.87 15.14
CA ALA A 24 8.59 17.27 14.91
C ALA A 24 9.08 17.77 13.54
N PRO A 25 8.27 18.55 12.81
CA PRO A 25 8.72 19.28 11.63
C PRO A 25 9.82 20.29 11.97
N ILE A 26 10.74 20.50 11.03
CA ILE A 26 11.90 21.38 11.18
C ILE A 26 11.71 22.60 10.29
N ALA A 27 11.62 23.78 10.90
CA ALA A 27 11.60 25.05 10.18
C ALA A 27 13.00 25.36 9.60
N ARG A 28 13.06 25.81 8.34
CA ARG A 28 14.31 25.99 7.59
C ARG A 28 15.18 24.74 7.69
N GLY A 29 14.63 23.61 7.28
CA GLY A 29 15.29 22.31 7.31
C GLY A 29 16.10 22.06 6.04
N ALA A 30 17.02 21.10 6.13
CA ALA A 30 17.76 20.59 4.99
C ALA A 30 17.84 19.06 5.04
N VAL A 31 17.89 18.46 3.85
CA VAL A 31 18.21 17.04 3.67
C VAL A 31 19.30 16.92 2.61
N VAL A 32 20.34 16.14 2.91
CA VAL A 32 21.47 15.89 2.01
C VAL A 32 21.53 14.39 1.72
N TRP A 33 21.76 14.03 0.47
CA TRP A 33 21.94 12.64 0.07
C TRP A 33 23.04 12.49 -0.96
N LYS A 34 23.52 11.26 -1.08
CA LYS A 34 24.42 10.82 -2.15
C LYS A 34 24.01 9.45 -2.63
N SER A 35 23.98 9.28 -3.95
CA SER A 35 23.43 8.07 -4.56
C SER A 35 22.02 7.80 -4.00
N LYS A 36 21.81 6.68 -3.31
CA LYS A 36 20.49 6.27 -2.81
C LYS A 36 20.26 6.60 -1.33
N THR A 37 21.24 7.18 -0.63
CA THR A 37 21.24 7.22 0.83
C THR A 37 21.29 8.65 1.35
N ILE A 38 20.42 8.95 2.30
CA ILE A 38 20.41 10.20 3.06
C ILE A 38 21.62 10.22 4.00
N LEU A 39 22.37 11.31 3.95
CA LEU A 39 23.57 11.54 4.77
C LEU A 39 23.31 12.54 5.90
N TYR A 40 22.34 13.44 5.73
CA TYR A 40 21.97 14.42 6.74
C TYR A 40 20.49 14.78 6.60
N SER A 41 19.82 14.97 7.73
CA SER A 41 18.48 15.58 7.79
C SER A 41 18.35 16.34 9.10
N GLY A 42 18.12 17.65 9.03
CA GLY A 42 18.15 18.52 10.20
C GLY A 42 18.00 20.00 9.85
N PRO A 43 18.27 20.92 10.80
CA PRO A 43 18.25 22.35 10.54
C PRO A 43 19.26 22.77 9.46
N GLN A 44 18.90 23.73 8.61
CA GLN A 44 19.74 24.17 7.49
C GLN A 44 21.09 24.75 7.93
N HIS A 45 21.13 25.41 9.10
CA HIS A 45 22.33 26.04 9.65
C HIS A 45 23.31 25.04 10.28
N GLU A 46 22.88 23.79 10.48
CA GLU A 46 23.69 22.69 11.04
C GLU A 46 24.21 21.73 9.95
N VAL A 47 23.95 22.02 8.67
CA VAL A 47 24.47 21.21 7.56
C VAL A 47 26.01 21.12 7.64
N PRO A 48 26.59 19.92 7.70
CA PRO A 48 28.03 19.71 7.78
C PRO A 48 28.81 20.45 6.68
N VAL A 49 30.01 20.93 7.00
CA VAL A 49 30.81 21.77 6.09
C VAL A 49 31.14 21.07 4.77
N GLU A 50 31.32 19.75 4.81
CA GLU A 50 31.58 18.87 3.67
C GLU A 50 30.42 18.78 2.67
N TYR A 51 29.22 19.23 3.03
CA TYR A 51 28.03 19.25 2.16
C TYR A 51 27.60 20.67 1.76
N GLN A 52 28.39 21.70 2.07
CA GLN A 52 28.03 23.08 1.75
C GLN A 52 27.99 23.35 0.24
N ASP A 53 28.86 22.68 -0.53
CA ASP A 53 28.93 22.79 -2.00
C ASP A 53 28.02 21.78 -2.73
N ALA A 54 27.08 21.13 -2.01
CA ALA A 54 26.13 20.20 -2.61
C ALA A 54 25.22 20.89 -3.65
N VAL A 55 24.84 20.17 -4.69
CA VAL A 55 23.85 20.64 -5.68
C VAL A 55 22.53 20.86 -4.96
N THR A 56 22.14 22.12 -4.82
CA THR A 56 21.07 22.53 -3.90
C THR A 56 19.81 22.95 -4.64
N THR A 57 18.67 22.43 -4.21
CA THR A 57 17.33 22.88 -4.60
C THR A 57 16.62 23.49 -3.40
N HIS A 58 15.96 24.63 -3.57
CA HIS A 58 15.07 25.19 -2.55
C HIS A 58 13.62 24.82 -2.85
N VAL A 59 12.85 24.47 -1.82
CA VAL A 59 11.43 24.12 -1.93
C VAL A 59 10.63 24.67 -0.73
N PRO A 60 9.31 24.92 -0.86
CA PRO A 60 8.50 25.31 0.29
C PRO A 60 8.44 24.22 1.36
N VAL A 61 8.19 22.98 0.95
CA VAL A 61 8.02 21.85 1.86
C VAL A 61 8.74 20.63 1.31
N ALA A 62 9.44 19.90 2.16
CA ALA A 62 10.00 18.58 1.85
C ALA A 62 9.58 17.55 2.89
N MET A 63 9.28 16.33 2.44
CA MET A 63 8.91 15.19 3.30
C MET A 63 9.34 13.85 2.65
N PRO A 64 9.33 12.71 3.37
CA PRO A 64 9.61 11.43 2.74
C PRO A 64 8.62 11.13 1.62
N GLY A 65 9.09 10.39 0.62
CA GLY A 65 8.21 9.74 -0.34
C GLY A 65 7.14 8.90 0.38
N MET A 66 5.89 9.04 -0.08
CA MET A 66 4.76 8.37 0.54
C MET A 66 4.70 6.89 0.16
N TRP A 67 4.01 6.13 1.00
CA TRP A 67 3.74 4.71 0.87
C TRP A 67 2.24 4.49 0.68
N ASP A 68 1.89 3.64 -0.27
CA ASP A 68 0.56 3.02 -0.34
C ASP A 68 0.68 1.55 0.02
N CYS A 69 0.12 1.17 1.16
CA CYS A 69 0.28 -0.18 1.71
C CYS A 69 -0.78 -1.18 1.23
N HIS A 70 -1.69 -0.78 0.34
CA HIS A 70 -2.70 -1.67 -0.22
C HIS A 70 -3.08 -1.19 -1.61
N ILE A 71 -2.54 -1.83 -2.64
CA ILE A 71 -2.77 -1.49 -4.04
C ILE A 71 -2.70 -2.75 -4.90
N HIS A 72 -3.23 -2.69 -6.13
CA HIS A 72 -3.34 -3.84 -7.03
C HIS A 72 -3.13 -3.49 -8.51
N PHE A 73 -1.96 -3.77 -9.09
CA PHE A 73 -1.76 -3.58 -10.54
C PHE A 73 -2.32 -4.77 -11.34
N LEU A 74 -3.60 -4.69 -11.68
CA LEU A 74 -4.36 -5.75 -12.37
C LEU A 74 -4.71 -5.41 -13.83
N GLY A 75 -4.64 -4.14 -14.22
CA GLY A 75 -5.09 -3.66 -15.53
C GLY A 75 -6.60 -3.86 -15.79
N ALA A 76 -7.37 -4.12 -14.74
CA ALA A 76 -8.82 -4.21 -14.76
C ALA A 76 -9.44 -2.82 -14.95
N THR A 77 -10.56 -2.73 -15.65
CA THR A 77 -11.24 -1.45 -15.97
C THR A 77 -12.58 -1.30 -15.26
N ALA A 78 -13.02 -2.31 -14.51
CA ALA A 78 -14.24 -2.30 -13.72
C ALA A 78 -14.05 -3.04 -12.39
N ALA A 79 -14.91 -2.75 -11.41
CA ALA A 79 -14.86 -3.33 -10.08
C ALA A 79 -15.53 -4.72 -10.02
N THR A 80 -15.10 -5.64 -10.88
CA THR A 80 -15.68 -6.99 -10.98
C THR A 80 -14.61 -8.05 -11.16
N MET A 81 -14.84 -9.26 -10.63
CA MET A 81 -13.94 -10.40 -10.85
C MET A 81 -13.82 -10.75 -12.35
N ASP A 82 -14.91 -10.61 -13.12
CA ASP A 82 -14.88 -10.81 -14.56
C ASP A 82 -13.91 -9.87 -15.28
N SER A 83 -13.82 -8.60 -14.85
CA SER A 83 -12.87 -7.65 -15.45
C SER A 83 -11.42 -8.05 -15.16
N ILE A 84 -11.15 -8.68 -14.03
CA ILE A 84 -9.81 -9.13 -13.64
C ILE A 84 -9.45 -10.37 -14.46
N VAL A 85 -10.34 -11.37 -14.46
CA VAL A 85 -10.10 -12.68 -15.09
C VAL A 85 -10.00 -12.61 -16.60
N ASN A 86 -10.83 -11.79 -17.24
CA ASN A 86 -10.87 -11.69 -18.71
C ASN A 86 -9.85 -10.69 -19.28
N THR A 87 -8.98 -10.09 -18.45
CA THR A 87 -7.91 -9.22 -18.94
C THR A 87 -6.64 -10.04 -19.20
N PRO A 88 -6.19 -10.20 -20.45
CA PRO A 88 -4.96 -10.92 -20.74
C PRO A 88 -3.74 -10.25 -20.09
N GLN A 89 -2.77 -11.03 -19.60
CA GLN A 89 -1.61 -10.52 -18.87
C GLN A 89 -0.80 -9.45 -19.61
N ALA A 90 -0.59 -9.62 -20.92
CA ALA A 90 0.11 -8.62 -21.73
C ALA A 90 -0.62 -7.28 -21.73
N LEU A 91 -1.96 -7.31 -21.81
CA LEU A 91 -2.80 -6.12 -21.73
C LEU A 91 -2.81 -5.54 -20.31
N ALA A 92 -2.88 -6.39 -19.28
CA ALA A 92 -2.80 -5.97 -17.89
C ALA A 92 -1.49 -5.21 -17.60
N GLY A 93 -0.36 -5.75 -18.05
CA GLY A 93 0.95 -5.11 -17.92
C GLY A 93 1.00 -3.78 -18.68
N ALA A 94 0.51 -3.73 -19.93
CA ALA A 94 0.48 -2.50 -20.72
C ALA A 94 -0.37 -1.39 -20.06
N ARG A 95 -1.53 -1.75 -19.50
CA ARG A 95 -2.40 -0.82 -18.75
C ARG A 95 -1.79 -0.38 -17.43
N SER A 96 -1.00 -1.23 -16.78
CA SER A 96 -0.36 -0.90 -15.51
C SER A 96 0.79 0.12 -15.66
N VAL A 97 1.36 0.32 -16.86
CA VAL A 97 2.45 1.30 -17.08
C VAL A 97 2.01 2.74 -16.75
N PRO A 98 0.90 3.29 -17.32
CA PRO A 98 0.43 4.61 -16.93
C PRO A 98 -0.01 4.66 -15.47
N ASP A 99 -0.55 3.57 -14.91
CA ASP A 99 -0.95 3.49 -13.49
C ASP A 99 0.26 3.68 -12.55
N LEU A 100 1.35 2.95 -12.81
CA LEU A 100 2.62 3.08 -12.08
C LEU A 100 3.18 4.49 -12.17
N TYR A 101 3.11 5.10 -13.36
CA TYR A 101 3.56 6.47 -13.57
C TYR A 101 2.71 7.47 -12.78
N ALA A 102 1.38 7.32 -12.82
CA ALA A 102 0.46 8.17 -12.05
C ALA A 102 0.72 8.08 -10.54
N THR A 103 0.99 6.89 -10.01
CA THR A 103 1.34 6.69 -8.59
C THR A 103 2.65 7.42 -8.23
N ILE A 104 3.73 7.23 -8.99
CA ILE A 104 5.02 7.84 -8.63
C ILE A 104 5.00 9.37 -8.74
N ILE A 105 4.34 9.95 -9.75
CA ILE A 105 4.26 11.42 -9.89
C ILE A 105 3.33 12.07 -8.86
N ALA A 106 2.48 11.27 -8.19
CA ALA A 106 1.67 11.68 -7.04
C ALA A 106 2.46 11.64 -5.72
N GLY A 107 3.76 11.34 -5.76
CA GLY A 107 4.64 11.36 -4.59
C GLY A 107 4.68 10.05 -3.81
N PHE A 108 4.12 8.97 -4.34
CA PHE A 108 4.19 7.64 -3.75
C PHE A 108 5.42 6.91 -4.29
N THR A 109 6.51 6.89 -3.54
CA THR A 109 7.79 6.32 -3.99
C THR A 109 7.89 4.82 -3.72
N SER A 110 7.02 4.29 -2.85
CA SER A 110 6.95 2.88 -2.52
C SER A 110 5.49 2.44 -2.39
N VAL A 111 5.22 1.18 -2.77
CA VAL A 111 3.90 0.57 -2.64
C VAL A 111 4.01 -0.88 -2.17
N ARG A 112 3.06 -1.32 -1.35
CA ARG A 112 2.86 -2.73 -1.01
C ARG A 112 1.67 -3.25 -1.81
N GLU A 113 1.96 -3.95 -2.89
CA GLU A 113 0.92 -4.56 -3.70
C GLU A 113 0.47 -5.87 -3.03
N VAL A 114 -0.82 -5.97 -2.70
CA VAL A 114 -1.35 -7.11 -1.95
C VAL A 114 -2.07 -8.13 -2.84
N GLY A 115 -1.98 -7.98 -4.15
CA GLY A 115 -2.48 -8.95 -5.14
C GLY A 115 -2.38 -8.38 -6.55
N GLY A 116 -1.64 -9.01 -7.45
CA GLY A 116 -1.46 -8.51 -8.81
C GLY A 116 -0.16 -8.95 -9.48
N TYR A 117 0.23 -8.17 -10.48
CA TYR A 117 1.42 -8.40 -11.32
C TYR A 117 2.64 -7.61 -10.86
N GLY A 118 2.63 -7.05 -9.65
CA GLY A 118 3.67 -6.17 -9.13
C GLY A 118 5.04 -6.83 -9.00
N CYS A 119 5.11 -8.14 -8.74
CA CYS A 119 6.40 -8.86 -8.71
C CYS A 119 7.08 -8.91 -10.08
N GLU A 120 6.29 -9.02 -11.16
CA GLU A 120 6.75 -8.97 -12.53
C GLU A 120 7.08 -7.53 -12.95
N LEU A 121 6.19 -6.58 -12.65
CA LEU A 121 6.35 -5.16 -12.98
C LEU A 121 7.55 -4.53 -12.25
N ALA A 122 7.87 -4.97 -11.03
CA ALA A 122 9.04 -4.50 -10.29
C ALA A 122 10.34 -4.68 -11.08
N LYS A 123 10.47 -5.77 -11.85
CA LYS A 123 11.70 -6.07 -12.62
C LYS A 123 11.99 -4.99 -13.66
N VAL A 124 10.98 -4.60 -14.45
CA VAL A 124 11.15 -3.58 -15.50
C VAL A 124 11.37 -2.18 -14.91
N ILE A 125 10.85 -1.92 -13.71
CA ILE A 125 11.11 -0.70 -12.94
C ILE A 125 12.56 -0.69 -12.42
N ASP A 126 13.04 -1.81 -11.86
CA ASP A 126 14.39 -1.95 -11.30
C ASP A 126 15.47 -1.91 -12.39
N GLU A 127 15.16 -2.38 -13.61
CA GLU A 127 15.96 -2.19 -14.82
C GLU A 127 16.01 -0.72 -15.29
N GLY A 128 15.15 0.15 -14.75
CA GLY A 128 15.04 1.55 -15.15
C GLY A 128 14.41 1.74 -16.53
N ARG A 129 13.68 0.75 -17.05
CA ARG A 129 13.02 0.83 -18.37
C ARG A 129 11.76 1.69 -18.33
N ILE A 130 11.05 1.67 -17.20
CA ILE A 130 9.87 2.52 -16.95
C ILE A 130 9.98 3.19 -15.57
N PRO A 131 9.42 4.41 -15.40
CA PRO A 131 9.27 5.02 -14.08
C PRO A 131 8.17 4.31 -13.27
N GLY A 132 8.33 4.28 -11.95
CA GLY A 132 7.34 3.74 -11.03
C GLY A 132 7.82 3.80 -9.57
N PRO A 133 6.97 3.44 -8.60
CA PRO A 133 7.37 3.22 -7.22
C PRO A 133 8.23 1.96 -7.05
N THR A 134 8.89 1.82 -5.91
CA THR A 134 9.39 0.51 -5.47
C THR A 134 8.21 -0.36 -5.05
N ILE A 135 8.10 -1.57 -5.61
CA ILE A 135 6.96 -2.47 -5.34
C ILE A 135 7.39 -3.59 -4.40
N TYR A 136 6.65 -3.73 -3.29
CA TYR A 136 6.73 -4.84 -2.35
C TYR A 136 5.49 -5.72 -2.53
N GLY A 137 5.54 -6.63 -3.51
CA GLY A 137 4.37 -7.41 -3.93
C GLY A 137 4.13 -8.69 -3.12
N ALA A 138 2.86 -9.06 -3.01
CA ALA A 138 2.40 -10.38 -2.56
C ALA A 138 2.35 -11.42 -3.69
N HIS A 139 2.45 -10.96 -4.94
CA HIS A 139 2.03 -11.70 -6.14
C HIS A 139 0.54 -12.03 -6.04
N SER A 140 0.15 -13.28 -5.80
CA SER A 140 -1.26 -13.65 -5.72
C SER A 140 -1.84 -13.44 -4.33
N ALA A 141 -3.11 -13.02 -4.27
CA ALA A 141 -3.93 -13.18 -3.07
C ALA A 141 -4.32 -14.67 -2.91
N ILE A 142 -4.11 -15.22 -1.71
CA ILE A 142 -4.46 -16.61 -1.38
C ILE A 142 -5.87 -16.63 -0.79
N SER A 143 -6.76 -17.43 -1.37
CA SER A 143 -8.16 -17.60 -0.96
C SER A 143 -8.50 -19.10 -0.85
N MET A 144 -9.50 -19.43 -0.04
CA MET A 144 -10.10 -20.77 -0.07
C MET A 144 -11.13 -20.86 -1.21
N THR A 145 -11.54 -22.08 -1.55
CA THR A 145 -12.69 -22.30 -2.44
C THR A 145 -13.94 -21.63 -1.86
N ALA A 146 -14.73 -20.99 -2.71
CA ALA A 146 -15.88 -20.14 -2.38
C ALA A 146 -15.55 -18.91 -1.52
N GLY A 147 -14.27 -18.53 -1.42
CA GLY A 147 -13.83 -17.35 -0.69
C GLY A 147 -13.77 -16.07 -1.54
N HIS A 148 -13.28 -14.98 -0.95
CA HIS A 148 -13.27 -13.67 -1.60
C HIS A 148 -12.43 -13.62 -2.90
N GLY A 149 -11.33 -14.38 -2.95
CA GLY A 149 -10.49 -14.49 -4.14
C GLY A 149 -10.96 -15.52 -5.17
N ASP A 150 -12.12 -16.15 -4.96
CA ASP A 150 -12.72 -17.08 -5.92
C ASP A 150 -13.58 -16.33 -6.96
N VAL A 151 -13.69 -16.90 -8.15
CA VAL A 151 -14.44 -16.39 -9.29
C VAL A 151 -15.62 -17.31 -9.51
N HIS A 152 -16.68 -17.13 -8.72
CA HIS A 152 -17.82 -18.06 -8.64
C HIS A 152 -18.56 -18.34 -9.97
N GLY A 153 -18.37 -17.50 -11.00
CA GLY A 153 -18.91 -17.72 -12.34
C GLY A 153 -18.08 -18.67 -13.22
N VAL A 154 -16.87 -19.03 -12.78
CA VAL A 154 -15.96 -19.97 -13.44
C VAL A 154 -15.98 -21.28 -12.66
N ASN A 155 -15.96 -22.40 -13.37
CA ASN A 155 -15.87 -23.71 -12.70
C ASN A 155 -14.54 -23.83 -11.92
N PRO A 156 -14.50 -24.49 -10.75
CA PRO A 156 -13.33 -24.48 -9.87
C PRO A 156 -12.02 -24.95 -10.54
N GLU A 157 -12.08 -26.00 -11.38
CA GLU A 157 -10.90 -26.51 -12.10
C GLU A 157 -10.41 -25.51 -13.14
N GLY A 158 -11.33 -24.85 -13.85
CA GLY A 158 -10.99 -23.77 -14.79
C GLY A 158 -10.33 -22.58 -14.09
N LEU A 159 -10.79 -22.21 -12.90
CA LEU A 159 -10.13 -21.15 -12.13
C LEU A 159 -8.73 -21.59 -11.67
N ARG A 160 -8.58 -22.82 -11.17
CA ARG A 160 -7.26 -23.36 -10.79
C ARG A 160 -6.31 -23.37 -11.99
N ASP A 161 -6.78 -23.76 -13.18
CA ASP A 161 -6.00 -23.69 -14.42
C ASP A 161 -5.55 -22.25 -14.74
N LEU A 162 -6.47 -21.28 -14.70
CA LEU A 162 -6.14 -19.86 -14.90
C LEU A 162 -5.10 -19.34 -13.89
N CYS A 163 -5.24 -19.71 -12.61
CA CYS A 163 -4.25 -19.36 -11.58
C CYS A 163 -2.87 -19.94 -11.90
N THR A 164 -2.80 -21.20 -12.34
CA THR A 164 -1.51 -21.81 -12.73
C THR A 164 -0.89 -21.18 -13.97
N HIS A 165 -1.71 -20.55 -14.82
CA HIS A 165 -1.28 -19.83 -16.01
C HIS A 165 -1.12 -18.32 -15.78
N GLY A 166 -1.07 -17.89 -14.51
CA GLY A 166 -0.60 -16.56 -14.10
C GLY A 166 -1.70 -15.54 -13.80
N LEU A 167 -2.97 -15.95 -13.68
CA LEU A 167 -3.95 -15.10 -12.99
C LEU A 167 -3.46 -14.88 -11.54
N PRO A 168 -3.36 -13.63 -11.02
CA PRO A 168 -2.73 -13.33 -9.73
C PRO A 168 -3.68 -13.59 -8.54
N LEU A 169 -4.31 -14.77 -8.56
CA LEU A 169 -5.13 -15.35 -7.51
C LEU A 169 -4.58 -16.76 -7.22
N THR A 170 -4.84 -17.28 -6.03
CA THR A 170 -4.45 -18.65 -5.69
C THR A 170 -5.50 -19.26 -4.78
N ILE A 171 -6.17 -20.30 -5.26
CA ILE A 171 -7.09 -21.09 -4.45
C ILE A 171 -6.30 -22.21 -3.74
N ALA A 172 -6.50 -22.34 -2.43
CA ALA A 172 -5.86 -23.37 -1.62
C ALA A 172 -6.81 -23.83 -0.51
N ASP A 173 -7.02 -25.15 -0.43
CA ASP A 173 -7.88 -25.76 0.58
C ASP A 173 -7.09 -26.80 1.40
N GLY A 174 -7.16 -26.70 2.71
CA GLY A 174 -6.39 -27.50 3.65
C GLY A 174 -4.94 -27.04 3.82
N VAL A 175 -4.37 -27.41 4.97
CA VAL A 175 -2.99 -27.07 5.35
C VAL A 175 -1.96 -27.43 4.25
N PRO A 176 -1.98 -28.61 3.60
CA PRO A 176 -0.99 -28.95 2.57
C PRO A 176 -1.00 -27.98 1.37
N GLU A 177 -2.19 -27.61 0.86
CA GLU A 177 -2.29 -26.66 -0.26
C GLU A 177 -1.88 -25.25 0.16
N CYS A 178 -2.28 -24.83 1.37
CA CYS A 178 -1.90 -23.54 1.93
C CYS A 178 -0.37 -23.35 2.00
N LEU A 179 0.36 -24.39 2.45
CA LEU A 179 1.83 -24.36 2.45
C LEU A 179 2.41 -24.24 1.04
N GLN A 180 1.85 -24.96 0.07
CA GLN A 180 2.27 -24.87 -1.33
C GLN A 180 1.98 -23.48 -1.92
N ALA A 181 0.82 -22.90 -1.61
CA ALA A 181 0.41 -21.58 -2.07
C ALA A 181 1.41 -20.50 -1.61
N VAL A 182 1.80 -20.50 -0.33
CA VAL A 182 2.83 -19.59 0.19
C VAL A 182 4.15 -19.76 -0.56
N ARG A 183 4.62 -21.01 -0.72
CA ARG A 183 5.89 -21.30 -1.40
C ARG A 183 5.88 -20.87 -2.87
N LYS A 184 4.75 -20.97 -3.56
CA LYS A 184 4.59 -20.45 -4.92
C LYS A 184 4.78 -18.93 -4.93
N GLN A 185 4.14 -18.19 -4.03
CA GLN A 185 4.33 -16.72 -3.97
C GLN A 185 5.79 -16.35 -3.72
N LEU A 186 6.45 -17.08 -2.80
CA LEU A 186 7.88 -16.90 -2.53
C LEU A 186 8.76 -17.18 -3.77
N ARG A 187 8.41 -18.19 -4.58
CA ARG A 187 9.08 -18.49 -5.86
C ARG A 187 8.96 -17.32 -6.85
N HIS A 188 7.82 -16.63 -6.87
CA HIS A 188 7.61 -15.43 -7.70
C HIS A 188 8.30 -14.17 -7.16
N GLY A 189 8.93 -14.26 -5.99
CA GLY A 189 9.69 -13.16 -5.39
C GLY A 189 8.88 -12.31 -4.40
N ALA A 190 7.72 -12.81 -3.94
CA ALA A 190 6.86 -12.09 -3.02
C ALA A 190 7.62 -11.61 -1.76
N ARG A 191 7.36 -10.35 -1.39
CA ARG A 191 7.90 -9.65 -0.22
C ARG A 191 6.96 -9.68 0.98
N ILE A 192 5.70 -10.03 0.75
CA ILE A 192 4.69 -10.31 1.76
C ILE A 192 3.82 -11.47 1.28
N ILE A 193 2.94 -11.98 2.13
CA ILE A 193 1.89 -12.93 1.75
C ILE A 193 0.54 -12.26 2.01
N LYS A 194 -0.41 -12.37 1.08
CA LYS A 194 -1.79 -11.91 1.25
C LYS A 194 -2.73 -13.11 1.38
N VAL A 195 -3.66 -13.03 2.33
CA VAL A 195 -4.79 -13.96 2.46
C VAL A 195 -6.13 -13.24 2.45
N CYS A 196 -7.17 -13.94 1.98
CA CYS A 196 -8.57 -13.63 2.21
C CYS A 196 -9.06 -14.38 3.45
N ALA A 197 -9.22 -13.67 4.58
CA ALA A 197 -9.60 -14.28 5.87
C ALA A 197 -11.04 -13.93 6.31
N SER A 198 -11.76 -13.19 5.47
CA SER A 198 -13.22 -13.07 5.49
C SER A 198 -13.72 -12.93 4.06
N GLY A 199 -15.04 -13.02 3.88
CA GLY A 199 -15.65 -12.60 2.62
C GLY A 199 -15.37 -11.13 2.33
N GLY A 200 -15.63 -10.71 1.10
CA GLY A 200 -15.45 -9.34 0.64
C GLY A 200 -16.67 -8.75 -0.03
N VAL A 201 -16.48 -7.49 -0.43
CA VAL A 201 -17.55 -6.65 -1.00
C VAL A 201 -17.81 -7.00 -2.47
N VAL A 202 -16.76 -7.33 -3.23
CA VAL A 202 -16.83 -7.46 -4.71
C VAL A 202 -17.24 -8.86 -5.18
N SER A 203 -16.92 -9.89 -4.40
CA SER A 203 -17.23 -11.30 -4.67
C SER A 203 -18.72 -11.60 -4.51
N ALA A 204 -19.19 -12.63 -5.23
CA ALA A 204 -20.62 -12.84 -5.44
C ALA A 204 -21.34 -13.63 -4.33
N ILE A 205 -20.72 -14.65 -3.73
CA ILE A 205 -21.40 -15.66 -2.90
C ILE A 205 -21.08 -15.52 -1.41
N ASP A 206 -19.83 -15.22 -1.08
CA ASP A 206 -19.33 -15.00 0.27
C ASP A 206 -20.00 -13.79 0.97
N ASP A 207 -19.75 -13.62 2.26
CA ASP A 207 -20.28 -12.51 3.06
C ASP A 207 -19.13 -11.82 3.81
N PRO A 208 -19.02 -10.47 3.77
CA PRO A 208 -18.01 -9.72 4.51
C PRO A 208 -17.92 -10.09 6.01
N GLN A 209 -19.02 -10.52 6.63
CA GLN A 209 -19.05 -10.86 8.05
C GLN A 209 -18.55 -12.28 8.34
N HIS A 210 -18.54 -13.18 7.35
CA HIS A 210 -18.13 -14.57 7.53
C HIS A 210 -16.62 -14.72 7.52
N GLN A 211 -16.10 -15.56 8.42
CA GLN A 211 -14.70 -15.96 8.45
C GLN A 211 -14.38 -16.83 7.23
N GLU A 212 -13.22 -16.61 6.63
CA GLU A 212 -12.60 -17.50 5.65
C GLU A 212 -11.31 -18.08 6.22
N PHE A 213 -10.96 -19.28 5.74
CA PHE A 213 -9.97 -20.19 6.31
C PHE A 213 -10.26 -20.65 7.75
N SER A 214 -9.87 -21.89 8.03
CA SER A 214 -9.71 -22.39 9.39
C SER A 214 -8.53 -21.72 10.10
N PHE A 215 -8.49 -21.85 11.43
CA PHE A 215 -7.32 -21.40 12.20
C PHE A 215 -6.06 -22.16 11.78
N GLU A 216 -6.17 -23.46 11.53
CA GLU A 216 -5.07 -24.35 11.16
C GLU A 216 -4.43 -23.94 9.83
N GLU A 217 -5.26 -23.58 8.84
CA GLU A 217 -4.78 -23.09 7.54
C GLU A 217 -4.09 -21.74 7.67
N LEU A 218 -4.70 -20.75 8.34
CA LEU A 218 -4.07 -19.45 8.55
C LEU A 218 -2.76 -19.58 9.33
N LYS A 219 -2.73 -20.41 10.38
CA LYS A 219 -1.52 -20.65 11.16
C LYS A 219 -0.41 -21.27 10.31
N ALA A 220 -0.75 -22.24 9.46
CA ALA A 220 0.22 -22.83 8.54
C ALA A 220 0.77 -21.81 7.53
N ILE A 221 -0.08 -20.93 7.00
CA ILE A 221 0.31 -19.85 6.09
C ILE A 221 1.27 -18.88 6.80
N VAL A 222 0.90 -18.41 8.00
CA VAL A 222 1.73 -17.50 8.81
C VAL A 222 3.08 -18.13 9.14
N ASP A 223 3.11 -19.38 9.57
CA ASP A 223 4.34 -20.07 9.93
C ASP A 223 5.27 -20.28 8.73
N GLU A 224 4.72 -20.62 7.56
CA GLU A 224 5.50 -20.78 6.32
C GLU A 224 6.04 -19.44 5.81
N ALA A 225 5.24 -18.37 5.88
CA ALA A 225 5.68 -17.02 5.56
C ALA A 225 6.81 -16.58 6.50
N ALA A 226 6.66 -16.80 7.80
CA ALA A 226 7.64 -16.45 8.82
C ALA A 226 8.97 -17.20 8.65
N ARG A 227 8.95 -18.49 8.26
CA ARG A 227 10.17 -19.24 7.90
C ARG A 227 10.98 -18.56 6.79
N ALA A 228 10.30 -17.85 5.89
CA ALA A 228 10.92 -17.06 4.85
C ALA A 228 11.09 -15.57 5.21
N ARG A 229 10.87 -15.16 6.46
CA ARG A 229 10.91 -13.77 6.94
C ARG A 229 9.93 -12.85 6.21
N ARG A 230 8.74 -13.36 5.88
CA ARG A 230 7.61 -12.60 5.36
C ARG A 230 6.53 -12.49 6.44
N VAL A 231 5.82 -11.39 6.41
CA VAL A 231 4.59 -11.21 7.18
C VAL A 231 3.37 -11.54 6.31
N VAL A 232 2.25 -11.82 6.97
CA VAL A 232 0.95 -12.03 6.31
C VAL A 232 0.05 -10.81 6.51
N ALA A 233 -0.48 -10.30 5.41
CA ALA A 233 -1.54 -9.31 5.35
C ALA A 233 -2.89 -10.01 5.14
N ALA A 234 -3.88 -9.72 5.97
CA ALA A 234 -5.18 -10.39 5.94
C ALA A 234 -6.28 -9.42 5.50
N HIS A 235 -6.93 -9.71 4.38
CA HIS A 235 -8.24 -9.12 4.06
C HIS A 235 -9.26 -9.58 5.09
N CYS A 236 -9.78 -8.65 5.89
CA CYS A 236 -10.80 -8.95 6.89
C CYS A 236 -11.79 -7.79 7.04
N HIS A 237 -13.07 -8.06 6.79
CA HIS A 237 -14.16 -7.19 7.20
C HIS A 237 -14.71 -7.65 8.55
N GLY A 238 -15.31 -8.82 8.61
CA GLY A 238 -16.03 -9.36 9.77
C GLY A 238 -15.14 -9.68 10.96
N LYS A 239 -15.68 -9.46 12.17
CA LYS A 239 -14.97 -9.70 13.44
C LYS A 239 -14.41 -11.12 13.55
N ALA A 240 -15.16 -12.15 13.12
CA ALA A 240 -14.71 -13.54 13.20
C ALA A 240 -13.40 -13.75 12.41
N GLY A 241 -13.34 -13.26 11.18
CA GLY A 241 -12.12 -13.27 10.35
C GLY A 241 -10.97 -12.49 10.97
N ILE A 242 -11.24 -11.27 11.46
CA ILE A 242 -10.23 -10.43 12.14
C ILE A 242 -9.61 -11.19 13.32
N MET A 243 -10.44 -11.73 14.22
CA MET A 243 -9.96 -12.43 15.41
C MET A 243 -9.17 -13.69 15.05
N ASN A 244 -9.61 -14.45 14.05
CA ASN A 244 -8.89 -15.63 13.58
C ASN A 244 -7.53 -15.27 12.99
N ALA A 245 -7.47 -14.25 12.12
CA ALA A 245 -6.23 -13.77 11.51
C ALA A 245 -5.22 -13.26 12.55
N LEU A 246 -5.67 -12.48 13.54
CA LEU A 246 -4.82 -12.00 14.63
C LEU A 246 -4.29 -13.14 15.51
N ARG A 247 -5.13 -14.11 15.86
CA ARG A 247 -4.73 -15.30 16.63
C ARG A 247 -3.72 -16.16 15.86
N ALA A 248 -3.89 -16.30 14.56
CA ALA A 248 -2.96 -17.04 13.70
C ALA A 248 -1.61 -16.32 13.55
N GLY A 249 -1.56 -15.01 13.78
CA GLY A 249 -0.33 -14.20 13.74
C GLY A 249 -0.19 -13.31 12.50
N CYS A 250 -1.29 -13.01 11.79
CA CYS A 250 -1.26 -12.02 10.72
C CYS A 250 -0.82 -10.65 11.27
N ARG A 251 0.03 -9.95 10.51
CA ARG A 251 0.68 -8.72 10.98
C ARG A 251 -0.09 -7.46 10.62
N THR A 252 -0.80 -7.48 9.50
CA THR A 252 -1.65 -6.38 9.08
C THR A 252 -3.07 -6.88 8.81
N ILE A 253 -4.04 -6.12 9.30
CA ILE A 253 -5.46 -6.30 9.00
C ILE A 253 -5.83 -5.23 7.99
N GLU A 254 -6.32 -5.68 6.83
CA GLU A 254 -6.79 -4.82 5.76
C GLU A 254 -8.30 -4.59 5.89
N HIS A 255 -8.75 -3.38 5.61
CA HIS A 255 -10.13 -2.89 5.78
C HIS A 255 -10.53 -2.79 7.26
N GLY A 256 -10.61 -3.91 7.99
CA GLY A 256 -10.95 -3.92 9.42
C GLY A 256 -12.35 -3.38 9.71
N SER A 257 -13.31 -3.60 8.81
CA SER A 257 -14.59 -2.89 8.82
C SER A 257 -15.43 -3.10 10.08
N TYR A 258 -15.31 -4.26 10.73
CA TYR A 258 -16.03 -4.60 11.96
C TYR A 258 -15.07 -4.71 13.15
N LEU A 259 -13.98 -3.93 13.17
CA LEU A 259 -13.16 -3.78 14.37
C LEU A 259 -14.00 -3.20 15.51
N ASP A 260 -14.01 -3.91 16.62
CA ASP A 260 -14.55 -3.47 17.89
C ASP A 260 -13.46 -3.43 18.96
N GLU A 261 -13.84 -3.11 20.21
CA GLU A 261 -12.89 -2.97 21.31
C GLU A 261 -12.08 -4.25 21.55
N GLU A 262 -12.71 -5.43 21.48
CA GLU A 262 -12.02 -6.71 21.69
C GLU A 262 -10.98 -6.97 20.59
N ALA A 263 -11.35 -6.75 19.33
CA ALA A 263 -10.43 -6.92 18.22
C ALA A 263 -9.26 -5.92 18.29
N ILE A 264 -9.54 -4.67 18.67
CA ILE A 264 -8.53 -3.63 18.88
C ILE A 264 -7.57 -4.00 20.02
N ASP A 265 -8.09 -4.50 21.14
CA ASP A 265 -7.26 -4.94 22.27
C ASP A 265 -6.28 -6.03 21.82
N LEU A 266 -6.76 -7.00 21.01
CA LEU A 266 -5.91 -8.04 20.46
C LEU A 266 -4.91 -7.49 19.42
N MET A 267 -5.29 -6.52 18.58
CA MET A 267 -4.35 -5.87 17.67
C MET A 267 -3.21 -5.21 18.44
N LEU A 268 -3.52 -4.48 19.51
CA LEU A 268 -2.53 -3.82 20.37
C LEU A 268 -1.63 -4.84 21.05
N GLU A 269 -2.19 -5.93 21.60
CA GLU A 269 -1.44 -7.03 22.22
C GLU A 269 -0.45 -7.67 21.25
N LYS A 270 -0.88 -7.95 20.01
CA LYS A 270 -0.03 -8.54 18.96
C LYS A 270 0.84 -7.50 18.24
N GLY A 271 0.65 -6.22 18.55
CA GLY A 271 1.22 -5.08 17.83
C GLY A 271 0.85 -5.03 16.34
N ALA A 272 -0.23 -5.69 15.92
CA ALA A 272 -0.68 -5.73 14.53
C ALA A 272 -1.11 -4.33 14.04
N MET A 273 -0.99 -4.10 12.74
CA MET A 273 -1.33 -2.80 12.14
C MET A 273 -2.66 -2.86 11.39
N LEU A 274 -3.39 -1.75 11.40
CA LEU A 274 -4.54 -1.54 10.54
C LEU A 274 -4.10 -0.83 9.24
N VAL A 275 -4.59 -1.31 8.11
CA VAL A 275 -4.59 -0.60 6.83
C VAL A 275 -6.04 -0.45 6.39
N ALA A 276 -6.62 0.72 6.67
CA ALA A 276 -8.07 0.90 6.62
C ALA A 276 -8.65 0.95 5.20
N THR A 277 -7.91 1.44 4.19
CA THR A 277 -8.40 1.52 2.80
C THR A 277 -9.71 2.28 2.66
N ARG A 278 -9.83 3.43 3.31
CA ARG A 278 -11.09 4.19 3.26
C ARG A 278 -11.42 4.67 1.84
N SER A 279 -10.40 4.89 1.01
CA SER A 279 -10.56 5.31 -0.38
C SER A 279 -11.47 4.39 -1.20
N VAL A 280 -11.32 3.06 -1.13
CA VAL A 280 -12.16 2.14 -1.93
C VAL A 280 -13.65 2.21 -1.53
N ILE A 281 -13.94 2.46 -0.24
CA ILE A 281 -15.31 2.64 0.25
C ILE A 281 -15.91 3.94 -0.30
N GLU A 282 -15.18 5.06 -0.16
CA GLU A 282 -15.65 6.39 -0.59
C GLU A 282 -15.81 6.47 -2.12
N SER A 283 -14.85 5.94 -2.87
CA SER A 283 -14.96 5.83 -4.33
C SER A 283 -16.11 4.92 -4.73
N GLY A 284 -16.30 3.78 -4.04
CA GLY A 284 -17.41 2.88 -4.34
C GLY A 284 -18.78 3.53 -4.15
N LEU A 285 -18.98 4.26 -3.04
CA LEU A 285 -20.23 4.98 -2.75
C LEU A 285 -20.55 6.05 -3.79
N ALA A 286 -19.52 6.67 -4.37
CA ALA A 286 -19.68 7.68 -5.41
C ALA A 286 -20.03 7.10 -6.80
N MET A 287 -19.89 5.78 -7.01
CA MET A 287 -19.89 5.16 -8.33
C MET A 287 -20.61 3.80 -8.36
N ARG A 288 -21.92 3.81 -8.06
CA ARG A 288 -22.80 2.64 -8.10
C ARG A 288 -22.66 1.79 -9.36
N ASP A 289 -22.57 2.41 -10.53
CA ASP A 289 -22.66 1.72 -11.82
C ASP A 289 -21.46 0.81 -12.14
N LEU A 290 -20.40 0.86 -11.33
CA LEU A 290 -19.23 -0.01 -11.48
C LEU A 290 -19.33 -1.31 -10.69
N PHE A 291 -20.36 -1.43 -9.85
CA PHE A 291 -20.59 -2.58 -9.00
C PHE A 291 -21.79 -3.38 -9.51
N THR A 292 -21.78 -4.68 -9.27
CA THR A 292 -23.02 -5.46 -9.38
C THR A 292 -24.01 -5.01 -8.30
N PRO A 293 -25.33 -5.20 -8.48
CA PRO A 293 -26.31 -4.85 -7.44
C PRO A 293 -26.02 -5.50 -6.09
N GLY A 294 -25.59 -6.76 -6.07
CA GLY A 294 -25.24 -7.48 -4.84
C GLY A 294 -24.00 -6.91 -4.16
N SER A 295 -22.93 -6.65 -4.92
CA SER A 295 -21.69 -6.06 -4.39
C SER A 295 -21.93 -4.64 -3.85
N TYR A 296 -22.75 -3.83 -4.54
CA TYR A 296 -23.09 -2.48 -4.08
C TYR A 296 -23.91 -2.51 -2.79
N GLN A 297 -24.82 -3.48 -2.64
CA GLN A 297 -25.58 -3.66 -1.40
C GLN A 297 -24.64 -3.99 -0.22
N LYS A 298 -23.70 -4.93 -0.40
CA LYS A 298 -22.66 -5.22 0.59
C LYS A 298 -21.85 -3.97 0.97
N LEU A 299 -21.50 -3.13 -0.02
CA LEU A 299 -20.78 -1.88 0.23
C LEU A 299 -21.56 -0.94 1.15
N LEU A 300 -22.87 -0.75 0.90
CA LEU A 300 -23.73 0.11 1.72
C LEU A 300 -23.80 -0.36 3.17
N GLU A 301 -23.84 -1.68 3.40
CA GLU A 301 -23.90 -2.28 4.74
C GLU A 301 -22.57 -2.10 5.52
N VAL A 302 -21.45 -2.15 4.80
CA VAL A 302 -20.11 -2.06 5.38
C VAL A 302 -19.68 -0.61 5.64
N ALA A 303 -20.11 0.35 4.82
CA ALA A 303 -19.52 1.69 4.76
C ALA A 303 -19.53 2.46 6.10
N ASP A 304 -20.67 2.54 6.78
CA ASP A 304 -20.80 3.27 8.05
C ASP A 304 -20.16 2.53 9.21
N THR A 305 -20.19 1.19 9.17
CA THR A 305 -19.55 0.35 10.19
C THR A 305 -18.03 0.47 10.10
N HIS A 306 -17.48 0.41 8.89
CA HIS A 306 -16.06 0.66 8.63
C HIS A 306 -15.61 2.04 9.10
N LYS A 307 -16.39 3.09 8.84
CA LYS A 307 -16.04 4.45 9.29
C LYS A 307 -15.88 4.51 10.82
N ARG A 308 -16.86 3.98 11.55
CA ARG A 308 -16.84 3.96 13.03
C ARG A 308 -15.69 3.10 13.58
N ALA A 309 -15.42 1.96 12.94
CA ALA A 309 -14.31 1.08 13.28
C ALA A 309 -12.96 1.80 13.10
N TYR A 310 -12.78 2.54 12.00
CA TYR A 310 -11.56 3.31 11.75
C TYR A 310 -11.37 4.43 12.78
N GLU A 311 -12.42 5.22 13.05
CA GLU A 311 -12.42 6.26 14.10
C GLU A 311 -12.10 5.69 15.48
N LEU A 312 -12.62 4.49 15.79
CA LEU A 312 -12.32 3.80 17.04
C LEU A 312 -10.85 3.37 17.12
N ALA A 313 -10.32 2.75 16.06
CA ALA A 313 -8.91 2.33 15.99
C ALA A 313 -7.95 3.51 16.16
N VAL A 314 -8.26 4.66 15.54
CA VAL A 314 -7.50 5.92 15.71
C VAL A 314 -7.55 6.38 17.16
N ARG A 315 -8.74 6.49 17.77
CA ARG A 315 -8.89 6.93 19.17
C ARG A 315 -8.20 6.01 20.18
N ARG A 316 -8.20 4.70 19.91
CA ARG A 316 -7.56 3.67 20.76
C ARG A 316 -6.04 3.55 20.53
N GLY A 317 -5.48 4.26 19.54
CA GLY A 317 -4.04 4.28 19.28
C GLY A 317 -3.51 3.03 18.60
N VAL A 318 -4.33 2.35 17.79
CA VAL A 318 -3.88 1.22 16.97
C VAL A 318 -2.79 1.72 15.99
N PRO A 319 -1.67 0.99 15.82
CA PRO A 319 -0.71 1.30 14.78
C PRO A 319 -1.36 1.24 13.39
N ILE A 320 -1.28 2.32 12.62
CA ILE A 320 -1.93 2.43 11.32
C ILE A 320 -0.90 2.76 10.23
N ALA A 321 -1.01 2.09 9.10
CA ALA A 321 -0.38 2.50 7.85
C ALA A 321 -1.47 2.77 6.81
N LEU A 322 -1.21 3.67 5.86
CA LEU A 322 -2.20 4.03 4.84
C LEU A 322 -2.06 3.14 3.60
N GLY A 323 -3.20 2.75 3.05
CA GLY A 323 -3.32 2.06 1.77
C GLY A 323 -4.67 2.37 1.16
N THR A 324 -4.81 2.32 -0.16
CA THR A 324 -6.00 2.87 -0.84
C THR A 324 -6.97 1.82 -1.35
N ASP A 325 -6.47 0.62 -1.62
CA ASP A 325 -7.11 -0.41 -2.43
C ASP A 325 -7.54 0.13 -3.80
N GLN A 326 -6.58 0.77 -4.48
CA GLN A 326 -6.71 1.13 -5.89
C GLN A 326 -6.38 -0.05 -6.79
N PHE A 327 -7.31 -0.39 -7.68
CA PHE A 327 -7.19 -1.54 -8.56
C PHE A 327 -7.79 -1.34 -9.97
N ILE A 328 -8.42 -0.20 -10.23
CA ILE A 328 -9.06 0.11 -11.52
C ILE A 328 -8.13 0.99 -12.37
N SER A 329 -7.68 0.45 -13.49
CA SER A 329 -6.95 1.18 -14.52
C SER A 329 -7.92 2.04 -15.33
N SER A 330 -8.01 3.32 -14.97
CA SER A 330 -8.94 4.28 -15.56
C SER A 330 -8.40 5.70 -15.46
N ASP A 331 -8.67 6.51 -16.49
CA ASP A 331 -8.41 7.97 -16.46
C ASP A 331 -9.41 8.73 -15.56
N ASN A 332 -10.44 8.07 -15.04
CA ASN A 332 -11.40 8.69 -14.14
C ASN A 332 -10.73 9.08 -12.81
N PRO A 333 -10.67 10.37 -12.44
CA PRO A 333 -10.00 10.83 -11.21
C PRO A 333 -10.61 10.32 -9.89
N ALA A 334 -11.76 9.66 -9.92
CA ALA A 334 -12.34 9.03 -8.73
C ALA A 334 -11.82 7.59 -8.50
N LEU A 335 -11.26 6.95 -9.54
CA LEU A 335 -10.91 5.52 -9.55
C LEU A 335 -9.44 5.28 -9.86
N GLY A 336 -8.89 6.15 -10.71
CA GLY A 336 -7.56 6.00 -11.25
C GLY A 336 -6.47 6.21 -10.20
N TYR A 337 -5.31 5.71 -10.57
CA TYR A 337 -4.07 5.86 -9.84
C TYR A 337 -3.64 7.33 -9.76
N GLY A 338 -2.76 7.64 -8.79
CA GLY A 338 -2.27 8.99 -8.56
C GLY A 338 -3.22 9.85 -7.71
N ARG A 339 -4.30 9.27 -7.18
CA ARG A 339 -5.20 9.91 -6.20
C ARG A 339 -5.04 9.34 -4.80
N ASN A 340 -3.98 8.59 -4.59
CA ASN A 340 -3.66 7.87 -3.37
C ASN A 340 -3.60 8.81 -2.14
N GLY A 341 -3.21 10.08 -2.34
CA GLY A 341 -3.18 11.09 -1.29
C GLY A 341 -4.52 11.41 -0.63
N LYS A 342 -5.66 11.01 -1.23
CA LYS A 342 -6.98 11.10 -0.59
C LYS A 342 -7.07 10.28 0.70
N GLU A 343 -6.32 9.18 0.80
CA GLU A 343 -6.30 8.34 2.01
C GLU A 343 -5.82 9.13 3.24
N LEU A 344 -4.91 10.10 3.08
CA LEU A 344 -4.47 10.98 4.18
C LEU A 344 -5.61 11.91 4.64
N VAL A 345 -6.44 12.37 3.70
CA VAL A 345 -7.63 13.20 4.02
C VAL A 345 -8.63 12.38 4.84
N TYR A 346 -8.86 11.12 4.45
CA TYR A 346 -9.74 10.23 5.18
C TYR A 346 -9.19 9.84 6.56
N ALA A 347 -7.87 9.67 6.69
CA ALA A 347 -7.22 9.44 7.98
C ALA A 347 -7.41 10.62 8.94
N VAL A 348 -7.27 11.85 8.45
CA VAL A 348 -7.56 13.06 9.25
C VAL A 348 -9.05 13.14 9.60
N ALA A 349 -9.94 12.83 8.65
CA ALA A 349 -11.38 12.79 8.92
C ALA A 349 -11.77 11.72 9.98
N ALA A 350 -11.02 10.63 10.07
CA ALA A 350 -11.18 9.60 11.11
C ALA A 350 -10.60 10.02 12.48
N GLY A 351 -9.97 11.19 12.59
CA GLY A 351 -9.50 11.77 13.85
C GLY A 351 -7.98 11.83 14.01
N MET A 352 -7.18 11.48 12.99
CA MET A 352 -5.74 11.70 13.03
C MET A 352 -5.40 13.18 12.91
N THR A 353 -4.30 13.61 13.54
CA THR A 353 -3.68 14.89 13.17
C THR A 353 -3.04 14.76 11.79
N PRO A 354 -2.87 15.87 11.03
CA PRO A 354 -2.16 15.83 9.75
C PRO A 354 -0.76 15.20 9.83
N LEU A 355 -0.02 15.46 10.92
CA LEU A 355 1.29 14.86 11.15
C LEU A 355 1.19 13.34 11.35
N ALA A 356 0.21 12.86 12.11
CA ALA A 356 -0.01 11.43 12.31
C ALA A 356 -0.45 10.72 11.00
N ALA A 357 -1.27 11.37 10.17
CA ALA A 357 -1.64 10.85 8.86
C ALA A 357 -0.42 10.76 7.92
N ILE A 358 0.46 11.77 7.94
CA ILE A 358 1.73 11.73 7.21
C ILE A 358 2.63 10.61 7.72
N GLU A 359 2.74 10.41 9.04
CA GLU A 359 3.52 9.33 9.62
C GLU A 359 2.98 7.95 9.20
N ALA A 360 1.65 7.79 9.19
CA ALA A 360 0.97 6.59 8.71
C ALA A 360 1.24 6.31 7.21
N ALA A 361 1.40 7.36 6.40
CA ALA A 361 1.72 7.27 4.98
C ALA A 361 3.22 7.24 4.67
N THR A 362 4.10 7.31 5.67
CA THR A 362 5.56 7.38 5.47
C THR A 362 6.28 6.42 6.40
N ALA A 363 6.56 6.82 7.64
CA ALA A 363 7.38 6.05 8.58
C ALA A 363 6.78 4.69 8.94
N ASN A 364 5.45 4.58 8.91
CA ASN A 364 4.74 3.33 9.19
C ASN A 364 4.64 2.39 7.98
N GLY A 365 4.79 2.92 6.76
CA GLY A 365 4.68 2.13 5.52
C GLY A 365 5.62 0.91 5.50
N PRO A 366 6.94 1.09 5.67
CA PRO A 366 7.88 -0.03 5.73
C PRO A 366 7.56 -1.08 6.80
N LEU A 367 6.98 -0.67 7.93
CA LEU A 367 6.68 -1.58 9.06
C LEU A 367 5.64 -2.65 8.69
N THR A 368 4.84 -2.40 7.66
CA THR A 368 3.87 -3.36 7.11
C THR A 368 4.53 -4.58 6.43
N LEU A 369 5.85 -4.57 6.27
CA LEU A 369 6.65 -5.64 5.65
C LEU A 369 7.38 -6.52 6.68
N GLY A 370 7.38 -6.15 7.97
CA GLY A 370 8.17 -6.81 9.01
C GLY A 370 9.65 -6.88 8.66
N ASP A 371 10.23 -8.08 8.66
CA ASP A 371 11.66 -8.30 8.38
C ASP A 371 12.10 -7.94 6.95
N GLN A 372 11.16 -7.72 6.02
CA GLN A 372 11.46 -7.22 4.67
C GLN A 372 11.53 -5.68 4.60
N ALA A 373 11.29 -4.98 5.71
CA ALA A 373 11.26 -3.52 5.73
C ALA A 373 12.62 -2.92 5.31
N PRO A 374 12.65 -2.03 4.30
CA PRO A 374 13.83 -1.22 4.02
C PRO A 374 14.02 -0.15 5.10
N LYS A 375 15.19 0.49 5.11
CA LYS A 375 15.38 1.76 5.82
C LYS A 375 14.80 2.90 4.97
N SER A 376 13.48 3.03 4.94
CA SER A 376 12.76 4.04 4.14
C SER A 376 11.64 4.70 4.96
N GLY A 377 10.88 5.59 4.33
CA GLY A 377 9.72 6.27 4.93
C GLY A 377 10.06 7.37 5.93
N GLN A 378 11.33 7.72 6.10
CA GLN A 378 11.78 8.81 6.99
C GLN A 378 12.94 9.57 6.35
N LEU A 379 12.98 10.89 6.57
CA LEU A 379 14.14 11.70 6.25
C LEU A 379 15.13 11.58 7.40
N ARG A 380 16.00 10.57 7.32
CA ARG A 380 16.93 10.22 8.39
C ARG A 380 18.23 9.69 7.79
N GLU A 381 19.35 9.99 8.42
CA GLU A 381 20.65 9.47 8.01
C GLU A 381 20.62 7.92 7.88
N GLY A 382 21.20 7.42 6.78
CA GLY A 382 21.25 6.00 6.46
C GLY A 382 19.96 5.43 5.87
N PHE A 383 18.91 6.24 5.68
CA PHE A 383 17.68 5.84 5.00
C PHE A 383 17.76 6.12 3.50
N ASP A 384 16.86 5.49 2.74
CA ASP A 384 16.69 5.71 1.30
C ASP A 384 16.33 7.18 1.02
N ALA A 385 16.96 7.76 -0.01
CA ALA A 385 16.70 9.11 -0.51
C ALA A 385 15.42 9.16 -1.36
N ASP A 386 14.31 8.78 -0.72
CA ASP A 386 12.95 8.87 -1.24
C ASP A 386 12.30 10.11 -0.66
N ILE A 387 12.21 11.17 -1.47
CA ILE A 387 11.88 12.52 -1.00
C ILE A 387 10.87 13.13 -1.96
N ILE A 388 9.88 13.84 -1.43
CA ILE A 388 8.95 14.64 -2.24
C ILE A 388 8.97 16.08 -1.77
N ALA A 389 8.65 17.00 -2.69
CA ALA A 389 8.42 18.39 -2.38
C ALA A 389 6.98 18.81 -2.72
N LEU A 390 6.40 19.66 -1.88
CA LEU A 390 5.03 20.14 -2.03
C LEU A 390 4.97 21.65 -2.26
N THR A 391 3.89 22.11 -2.89
CA THR A 391 3.60 23.54 -3.09
C THR A 391 3.27 24.28 -1.80
N ALA A 392 2.71 23.59 -0.80
CA ALA A 392 2.23 24.17 0.45
C ALA A 392 2.31 23.19 1.64
N ASN A 393 2.20 23.72 2.86
CA ASN A 393 2.31 22.96 4.12
C ASN A 393 1.11 22.01 4.33
N PRO A 394 1.30 20.67 4.26
CA PRO A 394 0.22 19.71 4.45
C PRO A 394 -0.25 19.61 5.91
N LEU A 395 0.50 20.20 6.86
CA LEU A 395 0.12 20.23 8.27
C LEU A 395 -0.99 21.25 8.57
N GLU A 396 -1.10 22.28 7.72
CA GLU A 396 -2.17 23.29 7.79
C GLU A 396 -3.39 22.86 6.98
N ASN A 397 -3.16 22.20 5.84
CA ASN A 397 -4.23 21.65 5.02
C ASN A 397 -3.79 20.34 4.35
N ILE A 398 -4.25 19.22 4.90
CA ILE A 398 -3.88 17.89 4.40
C ILE A 398 -4.36 17.64 2.96
N ILE A 399 -5.37 18.36 2.48
CA ILE A 399 -5.92 18.20 1.12
C ILE A 399 -4.84 18.43 0.04
N VAL A 400 -3.81 19.24 0.33
CA VAL A 400 -2.70 19.54 -0.58
C VAL A 400 -2.10 18.25 -1.16
N VAL A 401 -1.95 17.18 -0.36
CA VAL A 401 -1.32 15.92 -0.78
C VAL A 401 -2.19 15.08 -1.73
N SER A 402 -3.48 15.40 -1.88
CA SER A 402 -4.43 14.62 -2.67
C SER A 402 -4.42 14.94 -4.18
N ASP A 403 -3.81 16.06 -4.58
CA ASP A 403 -3.65 16.44 -5.98
C ASP A 403 -2.17 16.36 -6.41
N PRO A 404 -1.79 15.48 -7.35
CA PRO A 404 -0.42 15.35 -7.86
C PRO A 404 0.17 16.65 -8.38
N LYS A 405 -0.64 17.63 -8.78
CA LYS A 405 -0.13 18.96 -9.19
C LYS A 405 0.60 19.70 -8.07
N ASN A 406 0.23 19.43 -6.82
CA ASN A 406 0.88 20.02 -5.65
C ASN A 406 2.20 19.32 -5.29
N VAL A 407 2.47 18.15 -5.84
CA VAL A 407 3.77 17.47 -5.70
C VAL A 407 4.71 18.02 -6.76
N THR A 408 5.59 18.94 -6.40
CA THR A 408 6.43 19.66 -7.37
C THR A 408 7.66 18.86 -7.78
N HIS A 409 8.17 18.04 -6.87
CA HIS A 409 9.34 17.22 -7.10
C HIS A 409 9.18 15.85 -6.47
N VAL A 410 9.75 14.84 -7.12
CA VAL A 410 9.80 13.46 -6.62
C VAL A 410 11.21 12.93 -6.87
N TRP A 411 11.90 12.55 -5.80
CA TRP A 411 13.13 11.77 -5.83
C TRP A 411 12.85 10.37 -5.33
N ARG A 412 13.30 9.36 -6.10
CA ARG A 412 13.29 7.95 -5.69
C ARG A 412 14.70 7.42 -5.79
N TYR A 413 15.22 6.84 -4.71
CA TYR A 413 16.62 6.44 -4.57
C TYR A 413 17.59 7.56 -4.99
N GLY A 414 17.27 8.78 -4.59
CA GLY A 414 18.05 9.99 -4.86
C GLY A 414 18.01 10.48 -6.31
N LYS A 415 17.33 9.77 -7.22
CA LYS A 415 17.14 10.17 -8.61
C LYS A 415 15.86 10.96 -8.76
N LEU A 416 15.97 12.13 -9.37
CA LEU A 416 14.83 12.98 -9.72
C LEU A 416 13.98 12.29 -10.79
N VAL A 417 12.72 12.02 -10.45
CA VAL A 417 11.70 11.40 -11.33
C VAL A 417 10.73 12.45 -11.86
N LYS A 418 10.45 13.48 -11.07
CA LYS A 418 9.57 14.60 -11.42
C LYS A 418 10.19 15.91 -10.95
N SER A 419 10.12 16.94 -11.80
CA SER A 419 10.34 18.34 -11.46
C SER A 419 9.36 19.18 -12.29
N ASN A 420 8.78 20.21 -11.68
CA ASN A 420 7.94 21.18 -12.38
C ASN A 420 8.73 22.14 -13.25
#